data_AF-A0A934KNE8-F1
#
_entry.id   AF-A0A934KNE8-F1
#
_cell.length_a   1.000
_cell.length_b   1.000
_cell.length_c   1.000
_cell.angle_alpha   90.00
_cell.angle_beta   90.00
_cell.angle_gamma   90.00
#
_symmetry.space_group_name_H-M   'P 1'
#
loop_
_entity.id
_entity.type
_entity.pdbx_description
1 polymer ?
#
loop_
_entity_poly.entity_id
_entity_poly.type
_entity_poly.pdbx_seq_one_letter_code
_entity_poly.pdbx_strand_id
1 'polypeptide(L)'
;MKKLFLIFFIITFISCSSDDSSSNNSPYNPPIWIHGTWGLAQTDFSPENSFYRFTSDNVCQLIEVSSLCWKESVLDFPEIHSGSDSSSDTIYEAKFGSVGGTTIIMKFQKISSSKILWVSNGSTEIELVKLK
;
A
#
# COMPACT_ATOMS: atom_id res chain seq x y z
N MET A 1 41.04 -31.73 -34.92
CA MET A 1 40.85 -30.28 -35.21
C MET A 1 39.37 -29.97 -35.09
N LYS A 2 39.01 -28.93 -34.30
CA LYS A 2 37.91 -27.96 -34.56
C LYS A 2 36.46 -28.53 -34.67
N LYS A 3 35.42 -28.08 -33.96
CA LYS A 3 35.18 -26.96 -33.04
C LYS A 3 33.99 -27.28 -32.13
N LEU A 4 34.03 -26.72 -30.93
CA LEU A 4 32.93 -26.45 -30.01
C LEU A 4 31.81 -25.63 -30.70
N PHE A 5 30.54 -25.94 -30.47
CA PHE A 5 29.47 -24.93 -30.53
C PHE A 5 28.44 -25.18 -29.42
N LEU A 6 28.38 -24.19 -28.54
CA LEU A 6 27.55 -24.05 -27.36
C LEU A 6 26.36 -23.18 -27.79
N ILE A 7 25.13 -23.68 -27.68
CA ILE A 7 23.93 -22.90 -28.01
C ILE A 7 23.31 -22.41 -26.70
N PHE A 8 23.45 -21.10 -26.49
CA PHE A 8 22.87 -20.32 -25.40
C PHE A 8 21.50 -19.82 -25.89
N PHE A 9 20.40 -20.22 -25.23
CA PHE A 9 19.08 -19.67 -25.53
C PHE A 9 18.93 -18.34 -24.77
N ILE A 10 19.12 -17.22 -25.48
CA ILE A 10 18.79 -15.88 -24.99
C ILE A 10 17.31 -15.66 -25.24
N ILE A 11 16.52 -15.59 -24.18
CA ILE A 11 15.13 -15.14 -24.24
C ILE A 11 15.15 -13.62 -24.05
N THR A 12 15.13 -12.88 -25.16
CA THR A 12 14.87 -11.45 -25.14
C THR A 12 13.38 -11.22 -24.91
N PHE A 13 13.00 -10.76 -23.71
CA PHE A 13 11.68 -10.16 -23.53
C PHE A 13 11.68 -8.78 -24.17
N ILE A 14 10.78 -8.65 -25.15
CA ILE A 14 10.42 -7.45 -25.88
C ILE A 14 9.69 -6.48 -24.95
N SER A 15 10.10 -5.21 -25.06
CA SER A 15 9.32 -3.97 -24.98
C SER A 15 8.18 -3.86 -23.96
N CYS A 16 8.29 -2.88 -23.07
CA CYS A 16 7.15 -1.99 -22.88
C CYS A 16 7.59 -0.57 -23.28
N SER A 17 7.07 -0.15 -24.43
CA SER A 17 7.06 1.22 -24.92
C SER A 17 6.55 2.16 -23.83
N SER A 18 7.15 3.34 -23.74
CA SER A 18 6.58 4.46 -22.99
C SER A 18 5.18 4.74 -23.52
N ASP A 19 4.19 4.65 -22.64
CA ASP A 19 2.89 5.28 -22.83
C ASP A 19 2.78 6.43 -21.83
N ASP A 20 2.81 7.65 -22.35
CA ASP A 20 2.40 8.87 -21.64
C ASP A 20 0.88 8.82 -21.45
N SER A 21 0.42 8.10 -20.42
CA SER A 21 -0.95 8.11 -19.97
C SER A 21 -1.04 8.94 -18.68
N SER A 22 -1.69 10.11 -18.75
CA SER A 22 -2.16 10.96 -17.64
C SER A 22 -1.78 10.43 -16.27
N SER A 23 -0.62 10.85 -15.76
CA SER A 23 -0.04 10.24 -14.58
C SER A 23 -0.94 10.46 -13.37
N ASN A 24 -1.56 9.36 -12.91
CA ASN A 24 -2.01 9.26 -11.53
C ASN A 24 -0.76 9.38 -10.67
N ASN A 25 -0.35 10.60 -10.33
CA ASN A 25 0.86 10.91 -9.55
C ASN A 25 0.69 10.52 -8.07
N SER A 26 0.04 9.40 -7.78
CA SER A 26 0.03 8.88 -6.42
C SER A 26 1.39 8.23 -6.14
N PRO A 27 2.01 8.56 -4.99
CA PRO A 27 3.21 7.86 -4.55
C PRO A 27 2.90 6.46 -3.96
N TYR A 28 1.63 6.05 -3.97
CA TYR A 28 1.16 4.77 -3.43
C TYR A 28 0.60 3.90 -4.55
N ASN A 29 0.95 2.61 -4.52
CA ASN A 29 0.45 1.55 -5.36
C ASN A 29 0.15 0.29 -4.52
N PRO A 30 -0.93 0.29 -3.71
CA PRO A 30 -1.30 -0.87 -2.91
C PRO A 30 -1.56 -2.12 -3.78
N PRO A 31 -1.06 -3.31 -3.39
CA PRO A 31 -1.27 -4.53 -4.16
C PRO A 31 -2.74 -4.98 -4.12
N ILE A 32 -3.22 -5.62 -5.19
CA ILE A 32 -4.64 -6.01 -5.36
C ILE A 32 -5.22 -6.76 -4.14
N TRP A 33 -4.41 -7.59 -3.47
CA TRP A 33 -4.88 -8.39 -2.34
C TRP A 33 -5.36 -7.54 -1.15
N ILE A 34 -4.85 -6.32 -0.98
CA ILE A 34 -5.22 -5.44 0.14
C ILE A 34 -6.36 -4.47 -0.23
N HIS A 35 -6.77 -4.39 -1.50
CA HIS A 35 -7.85 -3.49 -1.93
C HIS A 35 -9.15 -3.78 -1.18
N GLY A 36 -9.88 -2.71 -0.82
CA GLY A 36 -11.13 -2.76 -0.07
C GLY A 36 -11.05 -2.03 1.26
N THR A 37 -12.11 -2.16 2.06
CA THR A 37 -12.23 -1.55 3.38
C THR A 37 -12.03 -2.60 4.47
N TRP A 38 -11.26 -2.26 5.49
CA TRP A 38 -10.84 -3.15 6.57
C TRP A 38 -11.15 -2.51 7.92
N GLY A 39 -11.61 -3.31 8.87
CA GLY A 39 -11.94 -2.86 10.22
C GLY A 39 -12.02 -4.03 11.21
N LEU A 40 -12.36 -3.73 12.46
CA LEU A 40 -12.55 -4.78 13.48
C LEU A 40 -13.79 -5.64 13.17
N ALA A 41 -13.76 -6.90 13.60
CA ALA A 41 -14.86 -7.86 13.36
C ALA A 41 -16.19 -7.45 14.01
N GLN A 42 -16.14 -6.65 15.08
CA GLN A 42 -17.32 -6.08 15.73
C GLN A 42 -17.54 -4.68 15.13
N THR A 43 -18.44 -4.62 14.16
CA THR A 43 -18.62 -3.46 13.28
C THR A 43 -19.55 -2.43 13.89
N ASP A 44 -19.02 -1.61 14.79
CA ASP A 44 -19.54 -0.26 15.02
C ASP A 44 -18.45 0.72 14.57
N PHE A 45 -18.80 1.69 13.71
CA PHE A 45 -17.88 2.78 13.36
C PHE A 45 -17.71 3.68 14.60
N SER A 46 -16.84 3.27 15.51
CA SER A 46 -16.42 4.04 16.68
C SER A 46 -15.12 4.79 16.35
N PRO A 47 -14.90 6.02 16.88
CA PRO A 47 -13.64 6.76 16.74
C PRO A 47 -12.42 5.98 17.25
N GLU A 48 -12.64 5.01 18.14
CA GLU A 48 -11.58 4.16 18.69
C GLU A 48 -11.19 2.99 17.75
N ASN A 49 -12.01 2.72 16.73
CA ASN A 49 -11.79 1.60 15.80
C ASN A 49 -10.97 2.08 14.60
N SER A 50 -9.82 1.44 14.37
CA SER A 50 -8.95 1.77 13.24
C SER A 50 -9.49 1.12 11.96
N PHE A 51 -10.02 1.95 11.05
CA PHE A 51 -10.50 1.52 9.75
C PHE A 51 -9.57 1.99 8.64
N TYR A 52 -9.38 1.15 7.63
CA TYR A 52 -8.52 1.44 6.49
C TYR A 52 -9.22 1.13 5.18
N ARG A 53 -9.01 1.98 4.17
CA ARG A 53 -9.45 1.74 2.80
C ARG A 53 -8.28 1.84 1.86
N PHE A 54 -8.11 0.81 1.04
CA PHE A 54 -7.07 0.75 0.01
C PHE A 54 -7.69 0.69 -1.38
N THR A 55 -7.15 1.48 -2.28
CA THR A 55 -7.49 1.48 -3.71
C THR A 55 -6.20 1.30 -4.52
N SER A 56 -6.29 1.28 -5.85
CA SER A 56 -5.12 1.10 -6.72
C SER A 56 -4.04 2.17 -6.53
N ASP A 57 -4.41 3.36 -6.05
CA ASP A 57 -3.54 4.51 -5.99
C ASP A 57 -3.73 5.32 -4.70
N ASN A 58 -4.35 4.76 -3.67
CA ASN A 58 -4.59 5.50 -2.43
C ASN A 58 -4.67 4.59 -1.22
N VAL A 59 -4.20 5.14 -0.10
CA VAL A 59 -4.30 4.57 1.23
C VAL A 59 -5.08 5.57 2.06
N CYS A 60 -6.17 5.14 2.69
CA CYS A 60 -6.98 6.01 3.53
C CYS A 60 -7.13 5.40 4.92
N GLN A 61 -6.96 6.23 5.94
CA GLN A 61 -7.44 5.95 7.29
C GLN A 61 -8.82 6.58 7.45
N LEU A 62 -9.82 5.81 7.89
CA LEU A 62 -11.18 6.32 8.12
C LEU A 62 -11.36 6.62 9.61
N ILE A 63 -11.85 7.82 9.93
CA ILE A 63 -12.00 8.33 11.30
C ILE A 63 -13.40 8.98 11.41
N GLU A 64 -14.35 8.29 12.05
CA GLU A 64 -15.76 8.70 12.20
C GLU A 64 -16.40 9.34 10.95
N VAL A 65 -16.37 10.67 10.88
CA VAL A 65 -17.01 11.51 9.87
C VAL A 65 -16.06 11.98 8.76
N SER A 66 -14.77 11.62 8.88
CA SER A 66 -13.72 12.05 7.97
C SER A 66 -12.87 10.87 7.50
N SER A 67 -12.13 11.09 6.42
CA SER A 67 -11.14 10.15 5.93
C SER A 67 -9.86 10.90 5.62
N LEU A 68 -8.75 10.41 6.17
CA LEU A 68 -7.43 10.88 5.85
C LEU A 68 -6.87 10.01 4.74
N CYS A 69 -6.99 10.48 3.50
CA CYS A 69 -6.53 9.78 2.31
C CYS A 69 -5.22 10.40 1.84
N TRP A 70 -4.19 9.57 1.69
CA TRP A 70 -2.83 10.05 1.60
C TRP A 70 -2.43 10.56 0.22
N LYS A 71 -3.11 10.11 -0.85
CA LYS A 71 -2.92 10.68 -2.19
C LYS A 71 -3.22 12.19 -2.20
N GLU A 72 -4.32 12.58 -1.57
CA GLU A 72 -4.75 13.98 -1.44
C GLU A 72 -3.96 14.69 -0.33
N SER A 73 -3.65 13.98 0.76
CA SER A 73 -3.01 14.61 1.92
C SER A 73 -1.55 15.04 1.69
N VAL A 74 -0.80 14.32 0.86
CA VAL A 74 0.57 14.74 0.44
C VAL A 74 0.52 16.04 -0.38
N LEU A 75 -0.63 16.36 -0.98
CA LEU A 75 -0.84 17.58 -1.77
C LEU A 75 -1.42 18.71 -0.93
N ASP A 76 -2.29 18.37 0.05
CA ASP A 76 -3.12 19.35 0.77
C ASP A 76 -2.61 19.70 2.18
N PHE A 77 -1.80 18.84 2.83
CA PHE A 77 -1.28 19.11 4.18
C PHE A 77 0.21 19.51 4.14
N PRO A 78 0.57 20.75 4.56
CA PRO A 78 1.95 21.22 4.60
C PRO A 78 2.78 20.56 5.69
N GLU A 79 2.27 19.54 6.38
CA GLU A 79 3.00 18.77 7.37
C GLU A 79 3.45 17.42 6.81
N ILE A 80 2.93 16.99 5.65
CA ILE A 80 3.23 15.72 4.98
C ILE A 80 3.75 16.02 3.58
N HIS A 81 5.04 15.80 3.38
CA HIS A 81 5.75 16.27 2.18
C HIS A 81 6.22 15.14 1.26
N SER A 82 6.09 13.89 1.69
CA SER A 82 6.44 12.75 0.87
C SER A 82 5.63 11.52 1.21
N GLY A 83 5.39 10.72 0.18
CA GLY A 83 4.78 9.40 0.28
C GLY A 83 5.63 8.38 -0.46
N SER A 84 5.59 7.13 0.00
CA SER A 84 6.07 5.98 -0.76
C SER A 84 5.46 4.71 -0.18
N ASP A 85 5.44 3.63 -0.94
CA ASP A 85 5.15 2.31 -0.41
C ASP A 85 6.10 1.23 -0.93
N SER A 86 6.00 0.08 -0.29
CA SER A 86 6.63 -1.15 -0.73
C SER A 86 5.67 -2.31 -0.51
N SER A 87 5.63 -3.25 -1.45
CA SER A 87 4.71 -4.38 -1.40
C SER A 87 5.38 -5.69 -1.77
N SER A 88 4.83 -6.77 -1.22
CA SER A 88 5.08 -8.16 -1.61
C SER A 88 3.75 -8.93 -1.65
N ASP A 89 3.81 -10.24 -1.89
CA ASP A 89 2.63 -11.11 -1.89
C ASP A 89 1.93 -11.19 -0.52
N THR A 90 2.63 -10.86 0.56
CA THR A 90 2.16 -11.02 1.94
C THR A 90 2.29 -9.77 2.80
N ILE A 91 3.07 -8.77 2.41
CA ILE A 91 3.30 -7.55 3.21
C ILE A 91 3.05 -6.32 2.36
N TYR A 92 2.40 -5.32 2.96
CA TYR A 92 2.27 -3.98 2.41
C TYR A 92 2.73 -2.96 3.46
N GLU A 93 3.62 -2.05 3.07
CA GLU A 93 4.10 -0.97 3.93
C GLU A 93 3.93 0.37 3.23
N ALA A 94 3.13 1.26 3.81
CA ALA A 94 2.99 2.64 3.36
C ALA A 94 3.75 3.58 4.31
N LYS A 95 4.50 4.51 3.73
CA LYS A 95 5.36 5.47 4.44
C LYS A 95 4.90 6.90 4.17
N PHE A 96 4.88 7.70 5.22
CA PHE A 96 4.45 9.09 5.20
C PHE A 96 5.55 9.94 5.84
N GLY A 97 6.19 10.80 5.04
CA GLY A 97 7.22 11.71 5.52
C GLY A 97 6.62 13.03 5.96
N SER A 98 6.96 13.47 7.17
CA SER A 98 6.56 14.77 7.71
C SER A 98 7.68 15.83 7.61
N VAL A 99 7.32 17.12 7.62
CA VAL A 99 8.26 18.27 7.58
C VAL A 99 9.34 18.22 8.65
N GLY A 100 9.07 17.57 9.78
CA GLY A 100 10.04 17.37 10.86
C GLY A 100 11.06 16.24 10.63
N GLY A 101 11.04 15.57 9.48
CA GLY A 101 11.89 14.41 9.17
C GLY A 101 11.40 13.09 9.78
N THR A 102 10.28 13.10 10.50
CA THR A 102 9.64 11.89 11.01
C THR A 102 8.95 11.15 9.87
N THR A 103 9.15 9.84 9.80
CA THR A 103 8.42 8.97 8.88
C THR A 103 7.44 8.11 9.66
N ILE A 104 6.14 8.25 9.37
CA ILE A 104 5.11 7.34 9.85
C ILE A 104 5.10 6.13 8.92
N ILE A 105 5.10 4.93 9.48
CA ILE A 105 5.04 3.68 8.72
C ILE A 105 3.78 2.93 9.12
N MET A 106 2.91 2.65 8.15
CA MET A 106 1.78 1.75 8.32
C MET A 106 2.10 0.42 7.63
N LYS A 107 2.13 -0.65 8.43
CA LYS A 107 2.47 -1.99 7.96
C LYS A 107 1.27 -2.93 8.08
N PHE A 108 1.01 -3.65 7.01
CA PHE A 108 -0.07 -4.63 6.91
C PHE A 108 0.47 -5.97 6.43
N GLN A 109 0.00 -7.04 7.05
CA GLN A 109 0.32 -8.41 6.67
C GLN A 109 -0.94 -9.16 6.25
N LYS A 110 -0.86 -9.83 5.11
CA LYS A 110 -1.91 -10.68 4.58
C LYS A 110 -2.01 -11.97 5.40
N ILE A 111 -3.22 -12.27 5.89
CA ILE A 111 -3.54 -13.56 6.53
C ILE A 111 -4.41 -14.40 5.59
N SER A 112 -5.40 -13.78 4.97
CA SER A 112 -6.25 -14.39 3.93
C SER A 112 -6.81 -13.32 3.00
N SER A 113 -7.70 -13.69 2.08
CA SER A 113 -8.42 -12.72 1.22
C SER A 113 -9.38 -11.82 2.01
N SER A 114 -9.73 -12.18 3.25
CA SER A 114 -10.70 -11.49 4.10
C SER A 114 -10.14 -11.08 5.46
N LYS A 115 -8.84 -11.31 5.71
CA LYS A 115 -8.16 -10.95 6.96
C LYS A 115 -6.76 -10.40 6.72
N ILE A 116 -6.42 -9.34 7.44
CA ILE A 116 -5.07 -8.77 7.51
C ILE A 116 -4.70 -8.48 8.97
N LEU A 117 -3.40 -8.40 9.26
CA LEU A 117 -2.88 -7.83 10.49
C LEU A 117 -2.35 -6.43 10.20
N TRP A 118 -2.75 -5.45 11.00
CA TRP A 118 -2.12 -4.14 11.06
C TRP A 118 -1.10 -4.13 12.21
N VAL A 119 0.15 -3.78 11.91
CA VAL A 119 1.20 -3.63 12.92
C VAL A 119 1.26 -2.17 13.36
N SER A 120 0.67 -1.89 14.52
CA SER A 120 0.66 -0.57 15.16
C SER A 120 1.85 -0.42 16.11
N ASN A 121 2.45 0.78 16.10
CA ASN A 121 3.52 1.19 17.04
C ASN A 121 4.66 0.17 17.22
N GLY A 122 5.04 -0.54 16.15
CA GLY A 122 6.20 -1.43 16.11
C GLY A 122 6.08 -2.76 16.87
N SER A 123 4.93 -3.07 17.50
CA SER A 123 4.78 -4.34 18.25
C SER A 123 3.34 -4.82 18.43
N THR A 124 2.34 -3.94 18.30
CA THR A 124 0.95 -4.33 18.51
C THR A 124 0.35 -4.78 17.18
N GLU A 125 -0.08 -6.04 17.11
CA GLU A 125 -0.75 -6.59 15.93
C GLU A 125 -2.27 -6.56 16.16
N ILE A 126 -2.99 -5.93 15.25
CA ILE A 126 -4.45 -5.82 15.28
C ILE A 126 -5.00 -6.56 14.07
N GLU A 127 -5.83 -7.58 14.31
CA GLU A 127 -6.54 -8.27 13.23
C GLU A 127 -7.68 -7.40 12.70
N LEU A 128 -7.67 -7.20 11.39
CA LEU A 128 -8.73 -6.51 10.65
C LEU A 128 -9.38 -7.49 9.67
N VAL A 129 -10.70 -7.42 9.59
CA VAL A 129 -11.50 -8.17 8.64
C VAL A 129 -11.95 -7.26 7.50
N LYS A 130 -12.12 -7.85 6.32
CA LYS A 130 -12.64 -7.14 5.16
C LYS A 130 -14.12 -6.85 5.37
N LEU A 131 -14.51 -5.58 5.28
CA LEU A 131 -15.90 -5.16 5.31
C LEU A 131 -16.56 -5.42 3.95
N LYS A 132 -17.84 -5.75 3.97
CA LYS A 132 -18.64 -5.99 2.77
C LYS A 132 -19.01 -4.68 2.08
#